data_AF-A0AAJ1ZZC4-F1
#
_entry.id   AF-A0AAJ1ZZC4-F1
#
_cell.length_a   1.000
_cell.length_b   1.000
_cell.length_c   1.000
_cell.angle_alpha   90.00
_cell.angle_beta   90.00
_cell.angle_gamma   90.00
#
_symmetry.space_group_name_H-M   'P 1'
#
loop_
_entity.id
_entity.type
_entity.pdbx_description
1 polymer ?
#
loop_
_entity_poly.entity_id
_entity_poly.type
_entity_poly.pdbx_seq_one_letter_code
_entity_poly.pdbx_strand_id
1 'polypeptide(L)'
;MISMKLTPAEAKAETMLAAPSDAPEYPYGLTICLDDDVLAKLGITDLSPVGAVFMLTARVEVCSTSQYQNQDGTDKSMSLQITDMDLDTGDAPRSTNDIANRLYG
;
A
#
# COMPACT_ATOMS: atom_id res chain seq x y z
N MET A 1 -11.02 4.42 -6.51
CA MET A 1 -9.74 3.71 -6.29
C MET A 1 -9.38 2.99 -7.59
N ILE A 2 -8.09 2.94 -7.96
CA ILE A 2 -7.61 2.24 -9.18
C ILE A 2 -6.98 0.93 -8.74
N SER A 3 -7.29 -0.18 -9.43
CA SER A 3 -6.68 -1.49 -9.13
C SER A 3 -5.26 -1.54 -9.66
N MET A 4 -4.32 -2.00 -8.83
CA MET A 4 -2.93 -2.27 -9.21
C MET A 4 -2.69 -3.75 -9.55
N LYS A 5 -3.75 -4.54 -9.78
CA LYS A 5 -3.63 -5.95 -10.12
C LYS A 5 -2.91 -6.11 -11.47
N LEU A 6 -1.90 -6.96 -11.51
CA LEU A 6 -1.14 -7.25 -12.73
C LEU A 6 -2.05 -7.89 -13.79
N THR A 7 -1.87 -7.49 -15.04
CA THR A 7 -2.42 -8.24 -16.17
C THR A 7 -1.67 -9.56 -16.34
N PRO A 8 -2.27 -10.57 -17.01
CA PRO A 8 -1.58 -11.84 -17.27
C PRO A 8 -0.25 -11.69 -18.03
N ALA A 9 -0.13 -10.64 -18.86
CA ALA A 9 1.10 -10.36 -19.61
C ALA A 9 2.21 -9.79 -18.71
N GLU A 10 1.88 -8.86 -17.82
CA GLU A 10 2.82 -8.26 -16.87
C GLU A 10 3.27 -9.27 -15.81
N ALA A 11 2.35 -10.07 -15.29
CA ALA A 11 2.66 -11.14 -14.33
C ALA A 11 3.72 -12.10 -14.91
N LYS A 12 3.58 -12.48 -16.18
CA LYS A 12 4.55 -13.35 -16.88
C LYS A 12 5.93 -12.70 -17.05
N ALA A 13 5.99 -11.37 -17.23
CA ALA A 13 7.26 -10.65 -17.34
C ALA A 13 8.00 -10.60 -15.99
N GLU A 14 7.26 -10.42 -14.89
CA GLU A 14 7.80 -10.38 -13.52
C GLU A 14 8.23 -11.76 -13.00
N THR A 15 7.57 -12.84 -13.43
CA THR A 15 7.82 -14.21 -12.95
C THR A 15 8.48 -15.14 -13.95
N MET A 16 9.54 -14.70 -14.64
CA MET A 16 10.28 -15.50 -15.64
C MET A 16 10.69 -16.94 -15.24
N LEU A 17 10.49 -17.37 -13.98
CA LEU A 17 10.74 -18.73 -13.47
C LEU A 17 9.57 -19.38 -12.67
N ALA A 18 8.43 -18.71 -12.47
CA ALA A 18 7.33 -19.27 -11.66
C ALA A 18 6.24 -19.93 -12.53
N ALA A 19 5.65 -21.01 -12.03
CA ALA A 19 4.45 -21.60 -12.63
C ALA A 19 3.30 -20.58 -12.62
N PRO A 20 2.37 -20.59 -13.59
CA PRO A 20 1.29 -19.60 -13.70
C PRO A 20 0.37 -19.53 -12.46
N SER A 21 0.38 -20.56 -11.61
CA SER A 21 -0.36 -20.60 -10.34
C SER A 21 0.33 -19.87 -9.19
N ASP A 22 1.61 -19.50 -9.35
CA ASP A 22 2.46 -18.90 -8.31
C ASP A 22 2.96 -17.51 -8.71
N ALA A 23 2.34 -16.93 -9.75
CA ALA A 23 2.62 -15.57 -10.18
C ALA A 23 1.97 -14.56 -9.21
N PRO A 24 2.69 -13.51 -8.79
CA PRO A 24 2.14 -12.51 -7.89
C PRO A 24 0.97 -11.79 -8.56
N GLU A 25 -0.11 -11.55 -7.82
CA GLU A 25 -1.28 -10.82 -8.35
C GLU A 25 -1.04 -9.31 -8.43
N TYR A 26 -0.05 -8.79 -7.71
CA TYR A 26 0.26 -7.37 -7.58
C TYR A 26 1.76 -7.13 -7.77
N PRO A 27 2.16 -5.94 -8.26
CA PRO A 27 3.57 -5.54 -8.32
C PRO A 27 4.29 -5.70 -6.98
N TYR A 28 5.60 -5.93 -7.06
CA TYR A 28 6.44 -5.96 -5.87
C TYR A 28 6.39 -4.63 -5.10
N GLY A 29 6.43 -4.70 -3.77
CA GLY A 29 6.47 -3.53 -2.89
C GLY A 29 5.10 -2.94 -2.50
N LEU A 30 3.99 -3.57 -2.89
CA LEU A 30 2.63 -3.16 -2.46
C LEU A 30 2.14 -3.83 -1.17
N THR A 31 2.88 -4.81 -0.65
CA THR A 31 2.57 -5.47 0.63
C THR A 31 3.29 -4.76 1.77
N ILE A 32 2.53 -4.27 2.75
CA ILE A 32 3.05 -3.70 4.00
C ILE A 32 2.91 -4.74 5.13
N CYS A 33 3.95 -4.90 5.93
CA CYS A 33 3.93 -5.70 7.15
C CYS A 33 3.90 -4.75 8.34
N LEU A 34 2.88 -4.84 9.18
CA LEU A 34 2.73 -4.05 10.39
C LEU A 34 3.08 -4.93 11.59
N ASP A 35 4.01 -4.48 12.42
CA ASP A 35 4.37 -5.14 13.67
C ASP A 35 3.44 -4.70 14.82
N ASP A 36 3.59 -5.34 15.98
CA ASP A 36 2.77 -5.06 17.15
C ASP A 36 2.84 -3.58 17.58
N ASP A 37 4.03 -2.96 17.45
CA ASP A 37 4.24 -1.56 17.82
C ASP A 37 3.50 -0.59 16.88
N VAL A 38 3.52 -0.84 15.58
CA VAL A 38 2.78 -0.04 14.59
C VAL A 38 1.28 -0.28 14.71
N LEU A 39 0.84 -1.52 14.92
CA LEU A 39 -0.58 -1.84 15.17
C LEU A 39 -1.10 -1.12 16.41
N ALA A 40 -0.33 -1.11 17.50
CA ALA A 40 -0.67 -0.39 18.72
C ALA A 40 -0.79 1.13 18.49
N LYS A 41 0.12 1.73 17.69
CA LYS A 41 0.04 3.16 17.31
C LYS A 41 -1.20 3.48 16.48
N LEU A 42 -1.65 2.55 15.64
CA LEU A 42 -2.88 2.66 14.87
C LEU A 42 -4.14 2.42 15.73
N GLY A 43 -3.98 2.03 16.99
CA GLY A 43 -5.08 1.71 17.91
C GLY A 43 -5.72 0.35 17.63
N ILE A 44 -5.02 -0.54 16.91
CA ILE A 44 -5.49 -1.88 16.61
C ILE A 44 -4.95 -2.82 17.70
N THR A 45 -5.83 -3.24 18.60
CA THR A 45 -5.51 -4.20 19.67
C THR A 45 -5.89 -5.63 19.29
N ASP A 46 -6.90 -5.79 18.45
CA ASP A 46 -7.42 -7.08 18.01
C ASP A 46 -7.17 -7.28 16.52
N LEU A 47 -6.52 -8.39 16.17
CA LEU A 47 -6.27 -8.75 14.78
C LEU A 47 -7.58 -9.15 14.09
N SER A 48 -7.86 -8.51 12.97
CA SER A 48 -8.97 -8.89 12.10
C SER A 48 -8.69 -10.23 11.41
N PRO A 49 -9.73 -10.97 11.00
CA PRO A 49 -9.57 -12.27 10.36
C PRO A 49 -8.77 -12.15 9.05
N VAL A 50 -8.04 -13.22 8.70
CA VAL A 50 -7.32 -13.31 7.43
C VAL A 50 -8.29 -13.12 6.27
N GLY A 51 -7.94 -12.21 5.35
CA GLY A 51 -8.78 -11.85 4.21
C GLY A 51 -9.74 -10.67 4.47
N ALA A 52 -9.75 -10.08 5.66
CA ALA A 52 -10.46 -8.82 5.91
C ALA A 52 -9.93 -7.70 5.00
N VAL A 53 -10.85 -6.86 4.51
CA VAL A 53 -10.54 -5.74 3.61
C VAL A 53 -10.61 -4.44 4.39
N PHE A 54 -9.57 -3.62 4.26
CA PHE A 54 -9.47 -2.30 4.87
C PHE A 54 -9.24 -1.23 3.80
N MET A 55 -9.70 -0.01 4.09
CA MET A 55 -9.28 1.21 3.41
C MET A 55 -8.07 1.79 4.15
N LEU A 56 -6.91 1.77 3.50
CA LEU A 56 -5.70 2.42 3.99
C LEU A 56 -5.65 3.88 3.52
N THR A 57 -5.53 4.81 4.45
CA THR A 57 -5.25 6.22 4.18
C THR A 57 -3.88 6.56 4.75
N ALA A 58 -2.99 7.14 3.94
CA ALA A 58 -1.64 7.45 4.37
C ALA A 58 -1.15 8.78 3.83
N ARG A 59 -0.38 9.50 4.66
CA ARG A 59 0.45 10.63 4.23
C ARG A 59 1.85 10.10 3.94
N VAL A 60 2.39 10.49 2.79
CA VAL A 60 3.70 10.03 2.33
C VAL A 60 4.61 11.19 1.99
N GLU A 61 5.91 11.02 2.24
CA GLU A 61 6.98 11.91 1.81
C GLU A 61 7.76 11.26 0.65
N VAL A 62 8.16 12.07 -0.33
CA VAL A 62 8.97 11.60 -1.46
C VAL A 62 10.43 11.51 -1.05
N CYS A 63 10.97 10.30 -0.96
CA CYS A 63 12.36 10.07 -0.56
C CYS A 63 13.34 10.18 -1.73
N SER A 64 12.91 9.77 -2.92
CA SER A 64 13.74 9.83 -4.11
C SER A 64 12.88 9.85 -5.36
N THR A 65 13.42 10.47 -6.41
CA THR A 65 12.87 10.40 -7.76
C THR A 65 14.02 10.04 -8.70
N SER A 66 13.73 9.18 -9.67
CA SER A 66 14.66 8.82 -10.72
C SER A 66 13.96 8.87 -12.06
N GLN A 67 14.65 9.41 -13.05
CA GLN A 67 14.20 9.41 -14.43
C GLN A 67 15.39 9.06 -15.31
N TYR A 68 15.26 8.01 -16.10
CA TYR A 68 16.27 7.58 -17.04
C TYR A 68 15.68 7.59 -18.45
N GLN A 69 16.43 8.11 -19.41
CA GLN A 69 16.01 8.17 -20.80
C GLN A 69 17.04 7.46 -21.66
N ASN A 70 16.56 6.55 -22.51
CA ASN A 70 17.36 5.82 -23.48
C ASN A 70 16.70 5.91 -24.87
N GLN A 71 17.24 5.20 -25.86
CA GLN A 71 16.69 5.20 -27.22
C GLN A 71 15.28 4.58 -27.29
N ASP A 72 14.92 3.73 -26.32
CA ASP A 72 13.66 2.99 -26.29
C ASP A 72 12.54 3.72 -25.52
N GLY A 73 12.88 4.71 -24.69
CA GLY A 73 11.88 5.44 -23.92
C GLY A 73 12.40 6.20 -22.73
N THR A 74 11.49 6.51 -21.81
CA THR A 74 11.78 7.20 -20.56
C THR A 74 11.15 6.47 -19.40
N ASP A 75 11.99 5.93 -18.53
CA ASP A 75 11.60 5.24 -17.30
C ASP A 75 11.59 6.24 -16.15
N LYS A 76 10.56 6.14 -15.31
CA LYS A 76 10.39 6.99 -14.12
C LYS A 76 10.12 6.12 -12.92
N SER A 77 10.78 6.41 -11.80
CA SER A 77 10.49 5.79 -10.52
C SER A 77 10.51 6.82 -9.40
N MET A 78 9.76 6.53 -8.35
CA MET A 78 9.65 7.37 -7.16
C MET A 78 9.54 6.46 -5.94
N SER A 79 10.30 6.80 -4.89
CA SER A 79 10.20 6.11 -3.59
C SER A 79 9.45 7.00 -2.59
N LEU A 80 8.50 6.40 -1.88
CA LEU A 80 7.61 7.07 -0.94
C LEU A 80 7.80 6.49 0.46
N GLN A 81 7.98 7.34 1.46
CA GLN A 81 7.97 6.95 2.88
C GLN A 81 6.62 7.31 3.49
N ILE A 82 5.95 6.32 4.09
CA ILE A 82 4.74 6.58 4.86
C ILE A 82 5.14 7.25 6.18
N THR A 83 4.54 8.40 6.46
CA THR A 83 4.81 9.24 7.65
C THR A 83 3.65 9.18 8.63
N ASP A 84 2.43 9.26 8.11
CA ASP A 84 1.19 9.10 8.87
C ASP A 84 0.30 8.07 8.18
N MET A 85 -0.41 7.24 8.95
CA MET A 85 -1.25 6.15 8.45
C MET A 85 -2.53 6.01 9.28
N ASP A 86 -3.61 5.61 8.61
CA ASP A 86 -4.89 5.25 9.21
C ASP A 86 -5.53 4.07 8.44
N LEU A 87 -6.18 3.16 9.16
CA LEU A 87 -6.88 1.99 8.63
C LEU A 87 -8.36 2.07 8.99
N ASP A 88 -9.23 1.95 7.98
CA ASP A 88 -10.69 1.89 8.14
C ASP A 88 -11.24 0.56 7.67
N THR A 89 -12.21 -0.01 8.37
CA THR A 89 -12.99 -1.17 7.88
C THR A 89 -13.99 -0.76 6.81
N GLY A 90 -14.20 0.55 6.59
CA GLY A 90 -15.09 1.07 5.55
C GLY A 90 -16.58 0.95 5.86
N ASP A 91 -16.94 0.40 7.02
CA ASP A 91 -18.33 0.10 7.43
C ASP A 91 -18.78 0.87 8.70
N ALA A 92 -17.92 1.73 9.28
CA ALA A 92 -18.24 2.49 10.49
C ALA A 92 -18.38 4.00 10.20
N PRO A 93 -19.47 4.67 10.63
CA PRO A 93 -19.55 6.12 10.60
C PRO A 93 -18.56 6.70 11.62
N ARG A 94 -17.47 7.31 11.13
CA ARG A 94 -16.49 7.98 11.98
C ARG A 94 -17.11 9.21 12.64
N SER A 95 -17.03 9.28 13.97
CA SER A 95 -17.41 10.47 14.74
C SER A 95 -16.49 11.63 14.35
N THR A 96 -17.07 12.79 14.02
CA THR A 96 -16.35 14.00 13.60
C THR A 96 -15.33 14.51 14.63
N ASN A 97 -15.45 14.08 15.89
CA ASN A 97 -14.53 14.47 16.95
C ASN A 97 -13.17 13.74 16.90
N ASP A 98 -13.11 12.50 16.39
CA ASP A 98 -11.85 11.74 16.35
C ASP A 98 -10.88 12.26 15.28
N ILE A 99 -11.41 12.72 14.15
CA ILE A 99 -10.64 13.31 13.05
C ILE A 99 -10.05 14.68 13.46
N ALA A 100 -10.81 15.50 14.19
CA ALA A 100 -10.33 16.82 14.63
C ALA A 100 -9.18 16.71 15.64
N ASN A 101 -9.24 15.73 16.55
CA ASN A 101 -8.22 15.57 17.59
C ASN A 101 -6.89 15.00 17.05
N ARG A 102 -6.94 14.20 15.97
CA ARG A 102 -5.74 13.68 15.29
C ARG A 102 -5.09 14.68 14.33
N LEU A 103 -5.84 15.68 13.85
CA LEU A 103 -5.35 16.67 12.88
C LEU A 103 -4.82 17.97 13.53
N TYR A 104 -5.29 18.30 14.74
CA TYR A 104 -4.92 19.53 15.45
C TYR A 104 -4.32 19.30 16.85
N GLY A 105 -4.14 18.04 17.24
CA GLY A 105 -3.46 17.63 18.48
C GLY A 105 -1.95 17.54 18.32
#